data_AF-R7SMZ2-F1
#
_entry.id   AF-R7SMZ2-F1
#
_cell.length_a   1.000
_cell.length_b   1.000
_cell.length_c   1.000
_cell.angle_alpha   90.00
_cell.angle_beta   90.00
_cell.angle_gamma   90.00
#
_symmetry.space_group_name_H-M   'P 1'
#
loop_
_entity.id
_entity.type
_entity.pdbx_description
1 polymer ?
#
loop_
_entity_poly.entity_id
_entity_poly.type
_entity_poly.pdbx_seq_one_letter_code
_entity_poly.pdbx_strand_id
1 'polypeptide(L)'
;MSSNAVAVSPEEMSSLLTSGFCVCAVFAWLAYDWLLCFGEEIQLVWNWNSRRTGASLVYALSRYMLLLQNLLAVTSIVPMSTLRCAPYCPFMFLCASLMAELSCNAVAWMQTVTAVIGTFAPGIFSAMRAYALSGGNKYLSALAALLAIGPIVAQLVSSIQYQAVKNFPSPFNCSTVDRASPSLDWTFTLAQRVPWIASDALVLATTWWFAYQSYRMQTGGIHGQSLSS
;
A
#
# COMPACT_ATOMS: atom_id res chain seq x y z
N MET A 1 -3.23 -25.45 28.18
CA MET A 1 -2.70 -24.07 28.15
C MET A 1 -3.87 -23.14 28.43
N SER A 2 -3.81 -22.41 29.53
CA SER A 2 -4.92 -21.62 30.09
C SER A 2 -5.35 -20.54 29.10
N SER A 3 -6.57 -20.68 28.57
CA SER A 3 -7.26 -19.66 27.80
C SER A 3 -7.68 -18.53 28.75
N ASN A 4 -6.76 -17.59 29.01
CA ASN A 4 -7.13 -16.28 29.52
C ASN A 4 -7.90 -15.59 28.40
N ALA A 5 -9.23 -15.72 28.41
CA ALA A 5 -10.09 -14.91 27.57
C ALA A 5 -9.84 -13.45 27.95
N VAL A 6 -9.08 -12.74 27.13
CA VAL A 6 -8.92 -11.30 27.26
C VAL A 6 -10.31 -10.72 27.11
N ALA A 7 -10.82 -10.08 28.17
CA ALA A 7 -12.07 -9.35 28.10
C ALA A 7 -11.89 -8.23 27.08
N VAL A 8 -12.65 -8.29 25.99
CA VAL A 8 -12.65 -7.27 24.93
C VAL A 8 -13.66 -6.20 25.34
N SER A 9 -13.25 -4.94 25.29
CA SER A 9 -14.19 -3.85 25.57
C SER A 9 -15.20 -3.69 24.41
N PRO A 10 -16.42 -3.18 24.66
CA PRO A 10 -17.39 -2.98 23.60
C PRO A 10 -16.89 -2.00 22.52
N GLU A 11 -16.08 -1.01 22.89
CA GLU A 11 -15.48 -0.11 21.89
C GLU A 11 -14.47 -0.82 20.97
N GLU A 12 -13.60 -1.68 21.52
CA GLU A 12 -12.64 -2.47 20.75
C GLU A 12 -13.34 -3.42 19.77
N MET A 13 -14.47 -4.02 20.18
CA MET A 13 -15.22 -4.92 19.31
C MET A 13 -15.80 -4.18 18.09
N SER A 14 -16.32 -2.97 18.30
CA SER A 14 -16.90 -2.16 17.22
C SER A 14 -15.86 -1.72 16.18
N SER A 15 -14.65 -1.36 16.63
CA SER A 15 -13.56 -0.96 15.74
C SER A 15 -13.02 -2.14 14.93
N LEU A 16 -12.89 -3.31 15.55
CA LEU A 16 -12.47 -4.54 14.88
C LEU A 16 -13.48 -4.99 13.80
N LEU A 17 -14.77 -4.94 14.09
CA LEU A 17 -15.82 -5.24 13.10
C LEU A 17 -15.76 -4.29 11.91
N THR A 18 -15.71 -2.99 12.19
CA THR A 18 -15.66 -1.95 11.15
C THR A 18 -14.42 -2.14 10.27
N SER A 19 -13.26 -2.35 10.89
CA SER A 19 -12.01 -2.62 10.16
C SER A 19 -12.11 -3.87 9.29
N GLY A 20 -12.64 -4.98 9.84
CA GLY A 20 -12.80 -6.23 9.10
C GLY A 20 -13.70 -6.10 7.87
N PHE A 21 -14.86 -5.44 8.00
CA PHE A 21 -15.73 -5.19 6.85
C PHE A 21 -15.09 -4.30 5.79
N CYS A 22 -14.37 -3.25 6.22
CA CYS A 22 -13.63 -2.37 5.32
C CYS A 22 -12.56 -3.15 4.53
N VAL A 23 -11.78 -4.00 5.21
CA VAL A 23 -10.74 -4.83 4.57
C VAL A 23 -11.36 -5.80 3.55
N CYS A 24 -12.45 -6.48 3.89
CA CYS A 24 -13.14 -7.37 2.96
C CYS A 24 -13.68 -6.63 1.73
N ALA A 25 -14.27 -5.45 1.93
CA ALA A 25 -14.77 -4.62 0.84
C ALA A 25 -13.63 -4.14 -0.08
N VAL A 26 -12.53 -3.66 0.50
CA VAL A 26 -11.34 -3.23 -0.26
C VAL A 26 -10.71 -4.40 -1.00
N PHE A 27 -10.59 -5.57 -0.38
CA PHE A 27 -10.08 -6.76 -1.04
C PHE A 27 -10.96 -7.19 -2.21
N ALA A 28 -12.29 -7.24 -2.02
CA ALA A 28 -13.23 -7.58 -3.09
C ALA A 28 -13.12 -6.60 -4.27
N TRP A 29 -13.01 -5.30 -3.98
CA TRP A 29 -12.81 -4.26 -4.99
C TRP A 29 -11.50 -4.46 -5.75
N LEU A 30 -10.38 -4.63 -5.04
CA LEU A 30 -9.05 -4.82 -5.65
C LEU A 30 -8.97 -6.12 -6.46
N ALA A 31 -9.56 -7.20 -5.96
CA ALA A 31 -9.62 -8.46 -6.68
C ALA A 31 -10.45 -8.35 -7.96
N TYR A 32 -11.59 -7.63 -7.91
CA TYR A 32 -12.41 -7.37 -9.08
C TYR A 32 -11.68 -6.55 -10.14
N ASP A 33 -11.05 -5.45 -9.73
CA ASP A 33 -10.23 -4.60 -10.61
C ASP A 33 -9.05 -5.38 -11.21
N TRP A 34 -8.39 -6.22 -10.41
CA TRP A 34 -7.32 -7.09 -10.88
C TRP A 34 -7.81 -8.10 -11.93
N LEU A 35 -8.94 -8.79 -11.68
CA LEU A 35 -9.51 -9.77 -12.60
C LEU A 35 -9.87 -9.13 -13.96
N LEU A 36 -10.39 -7.90 -13.95
CA LEU A 36 -10.70 -7.18 -15.18
C LEU A 36 -9.44 -6.84 -16.00
N CYS A 37 -8.38 -6.36 -15.34
CA CYS A 37 -7.15 -5.97 -16.02
C CYS A 37 -6.22 -7.15 -16.36
N PHE A 38 -6.43 -8.33 -15.77
CA PHE A 38 -5.48 -9.44 -15.82
C PHE A 38 -5.10 -9.87 -17.25
N GLY A 39 -6.07 -9.87 -18.17
CA GLY A 39 -5.84 -10.23 -19.57
C GLY A 39 -4.87 -9.26 -20.27
N GLU A 40 -5.05 -7.97 -20.05
CA GLU A 40 -4.18 -6.92 -20.60
C GLU A 40 -2.81 -6.90 -19.91
N GLU A 41 -2.76 -7.14 -18.59
CA GLU A 41 -1.52 -7.22 -17.82
C GLU A 41 -0.59 -8.32 -18.34
N ILE A 42 -1.14 -9.50 -18.65
CA ILE A 42 -0.33 -10.61 -19.17
C ILE A 42 0.30 -10.23 -20.51
N GLN A 43 -0.44 -9.54 -21.38
CA GLN A 43 0.03 -9.17 -22.71
C GLN A 43 0.99 -7.98 -22.71
N LEU A 44 0.84 -7.03 -21.78
CA LEU A 44 1.62 -5.79 -21.76
C LEU A 44 2.81 -5.85 -20.79
N VAL A 45 2.60 -6.38 -19.58
CA VAL A 45 3.60 -6.38 -18.50
C VAL A 45 4.37 -7.68 -18.46
N TRP A 46 3.67 -8.81 -18.61
CA TRP A 46 4.23 -10.15 -18.45
C TRP A 46 4.47 -10.89 -19.76
N ASN A 47 4.49 -10.18 -20.88
CA ASN A 47 4.78 -10.78 -22.17
C ASN A 47 6.15 -11.47 -22.10
N TRP A 48 6.13 -12.81 -22.16
CA TRP A 48 7.29 -13.67 -21.94
C TRP A 48 8.45 -13.37 -22.90
N ASN A 49 8.15 -12.75 -24.05
CA ASN A 49 9.12 -12.42 -25.08
C ASN A 49 9.75 -11.02 -24.91
N SER A 50 9.23 -10.18 -24.00
CA SER A 50 9.74 -8.84 -23.73
C SER A 50 10.75 -8.87 -22.57
N ARG A 51 11.88 -8.15 -22.72
CA ARG A 51 12.85 -8.02 -21.63
C ARG A 51 12.17 -7.34 -20.44
N ARG A 52 12.22 -7.97 -19.26
CA ARG A 52 11.69 -7.38 -18.01
C ARG A 52 12.30 -6.00 -17.81
N THR A 53 11.47 -4.95 -17.89
CA THR A 53 11.90 -3.58 -17.64
C THR A 53 11.71 -3.23 -16.17
N GLY A 54 12.46 -2.25 -15.66
CA GLY A 54 12.27 -1.75 -14.29
C GLY A 54 10.84 -1.28 -14.02
N ALA A 55 10.13 -0.80 -15.05
CA ALA A 55 8.72 -0.41 -14.96
C ALA A 55 7.81 -1.60 -14.60
N SER A 56 8.03 -2.79 -15.18
CA SER A 56 7.27 -4.00 -14.83
C SER A 56 7.46 -4.39 -13.36
N LEU A 57 8.68 -4.22 -12.83
CA LEU A 57 8.97 -4.52 -11.42
C LEU A 57 8.28 -3.53 -10.48
N VAL A 58 8.36 -2.23 -10.76
CA VAL A 58 7.70 -1.19 -9.95
C VAL A 58 6.18 -1.37 -9.97
N TYR A 59 5.62 -1.71 -11.13
CA TYR A 59 4.20 -2.04 -11.28
C TYR A 59 3.80 -3.27 -10.45
N ALA A 60 4.61 -4.34 -10.52
CA ALA A 60 4.32 -5.55 -9.76
C ALA A 60 4.41 -5.29 -8.24
N LEU A 61 5.40 -4.53 -7.79
CA LEU A 61 5.57 -4.17 -6.39
C LEU A 61 4.43 -3.30 -5.87
N SER A 62 3.92 -2.35 -6.65
CA SER A 62 2.79 -1.52 -6.19
C SER A 62 1.49 -2.33 -6.15
N ARG A 63 1.18 -3.11 -7.20
CA ARG A 63 -0.13 -3.76 -7.34
C ARG A 63 -0.24 -5.06 -6.53
N TYR A 64 0.73 -5.97 -6.66
CA TYR A 64 0.63 -7.28 -6.00
C TYR A 64 0.90 -7.20 -4.50
N MET A 65 1.70 -6.24 -4.02
CA MET A 65 1.90 -6.09 -2.56
C MET A 65 0.62 -5.59 -1.89
N LEU A 66 -0.12 -4.67 -2.50
CA LEU A 66 -1.43 -4.26 -1.97
C LEU A 66 -2.44 -5.42 -1.95
N LEU A 67 -2.49 -6.22 -3.03
CA LEU A 67 -3.32 -7.42 -3.06
C LEU A 67 -2.92 -8.43 -1.98
N LEU A 68 -1.62 -8.68 -1.83
CA LEU A 68 -1.09 -9.60 -0.82
C LEU A 68 -1.36 -9.12 0.61
N GLN A 69 -1.20 -7.82 0.87
CA GLN A 69 -1.49 -7.23 2.18
C GLN A 69 -2.96 -7.41 2.55
N ASN A 70 -3.87 -7.08 1.62
CA ASN A 70 -5.31 -7.22 1.86
C ASN A 70 -5.74 -8.67 1.97
N LEU A 71 -5.12 -9.57 1.19
CA LEU A 71 -5.30 -11.00 1.35
C LEU A 71 -4.90 -11.43 2.77
N LEU A 72 -3.67 -11.13 3.20
CA LEU A 72 -3.21 -11.44 4.56
C LEU A 72 -4.14 -10.86 5.64
N ALA A 73 -4.73 -9.67 5.42
CA ALA A 73 -5.68 -9.06 6.35
C ALA A 73 -7.05 -9.76 6.38
N VAL A 74 -7.57 -10.22 5.25
CA VAL A 74 -8.79 -11.06 5.24
C VAL A 74 -8.54 -12.38 5.96
N THR A 75 -7.34 -12.94 5.80
CA THR A 75 -7.00 -14.24 6.36
C THR A 75 -6.84 -14.22 7.88
N SER A 76 -6.53 -13.07 8.48
CA SER A 76 -6.50 -12.91 9.94
C SER A 76 -7.90 -12.86 10.58
N ILE A 77 -8.95 -12.53 9.80
CA ILE A 77 -10.36 -12.48 10.25
C ILE A 77 -10.98 -13.88 10.32
N VAL A 78 -10.44 -14.84 9.57
CA VAL A 78 -10.92 -16.23 9.61
C VAL A 78 -10.17 -16.97 10.73
N PRO A 79 -10.85 -17.74 11.61
CA PRO A 79 -10.18 -18.46 12.68
C PRO A 79 -9.15 -19.46 12.11
N MET A 80 -7.87 -19.25 12.42
CA MET A 80 -6.73 -20.08 11.97
C MET A 80 -6.67 -21.45 12.64
N SER A 81 -7.64 -21.81 13.48
CA SER A 81 -7.71 -23.13 14.08
C SER A 81 -9.15 -23.44 14.48
N THR A 82 -9.64 -24.60 14.02
CA THR A 82 -10.92 -25.27 14.35
C THR A 82 -12.14 -25.08 13.44
N LEU A 83 -12.00 -24.71 12.15
CA LEU A 83 -13.02 -25.14 11.19
C LEU A 83 -12.82 -26.61 10.82
N ARG A 84 -13.43 -27.50 11.62
CA ARG A 84 -14.03 -28.70 11.04
C ARG A 84 -14.99 -28.20 9.96
N CYS A 85 -14.63 -28.44 8.71
CA CYS A 85 -15.34 -27.96 7.54
C CYS A 85 -16.83 -28.30 7.64
N ALA A 86 -17.70 -27.28 7.66
CA ALA A 86 -19.08 -27.48 7.24
C ALA A 86 -19.05 -27.76 5.71
N PRO A 87 -19.68 -28.84 5.23
CA PRO A 87 -19.47 -29.39 3.88
C PRO A 87 -20.10 -28.58 2.74
N TYR A 88 -20.51 -27.32 2.95
CA TYR A 88 -21.38 -26.59 2.02
C TYR A 88 -20.69 -25.50 1.19
N CYS A 89 -19.37 -25.31 1.25
CA CYS A 89 -18.69 -24.26 0.47
C CYS A 89 -17.38 -24.73 -0.18
N PRO A 90 -17.38 -25.05 -1.49
CA PRO A 90 -16.18 -25.52 -2.21
C PRO A 90 -15.13 -24.42 -2.41
N PHE A 91 -15.52 -23.13 -2.40
CA PHE A 91 -14.60 -22.01 -2.57
C PHE A 91 -13.71 -21.76 -1.33
N MET A 92 -14.16 -22.19 -0.15
CA MET A 92 -13.46 -21.98 1.13
C MET A 92 -12.36 -23.02 1.39
N PHE A 93 -12.42 -24.18 0.71
CA PHE A 93 -11.47 -25.28 0.88
C PHE A 93 -10.06 -24.96 0.36
N LEU A 94 -9.95 -24.22 -0.76
CA LEU A 94 -8.65 -23.84 -1.32
C LEU A 94 -7.90 -22.82 -0.44
N CYS A 95 -8.66 -21.97 0.26
CA CYS A 95 -8.12 -20.93 1.15
C CYS A 95 -7.71 -21.50 2.51
N ALA A 96 -8.47 -22.45 3.05
CA ALA A 96 -8.17 -23.08 4.34
C ALA A 96 -6.91 -23.95 4.31
N SER A 97 -6.65 -24.66 3.20
CA SER A 97 -5.49 -25.56 3.09
C SER A 97 -4.14 -24.85 2.92
N LEU A 98 -4.12 -23.61 2.42
CA LEU A 98 -2.88 -22.82 2.30
C LEU A 98 -2.44 -22.21 3.65
N MET A 99 -3.31 -22.17 4.65
CA MET A 99 -3.19 -21.25 5.79
C MET A 99 -3.20 -21.90 7.18
N ALA A 100 -3.04 -23.23 7.23
CA ALA A 100 -3.31 -23.99 8.44
C ALA A 100 -2.32 -23.80 9.60
N GLU A 101 -1.12 -23.21 9.42
CA GLU A 101 -0.12 -23.13 10.50
C GLU A 101 0.75 -21.85 10.50
N LEU A 102 0.23 -20.68 10.09
CA LEU A 102 1.00 -19.44 10.26
C LEU A 102 0.74 -18.83 11.65
N SER A 103 1.79 -18.63 12.44
CA SER A 103 1.66 -17.96 13.74
C SER A 103 1.08 -16.55 13.58
N CYS A 104 0.20 -16.13 14.49
CA CYS A 104 -0.40 -14.79 14.47
C CYS A 104 0.66 -13.68 14.38
N ASN A 105 1.78 -13.85 15.09
CA ASN A 105 2.90 -12.93 15.01
C ASN A 105 3.50 -12.87 13.58
N ALA A 106 3.71 -14.01 12.94
CA ALA A 106 4.22 -14.04 11.57
C ALA A 106 3.26 -13.37 10.57
N VAL A 107 1.95 -13.61 10.68
CA VAL A 107 0.95 -12.95 9.82
C VAL A 107 1.00 -11.43 9.98
N ALA A 108 1.02 -10.94 11.22
CA ALA A 108 1.09 -9.51 11.51
C ALA A 108 2.37 -8.87 10.96
N TRP A 109 3.53 -9.52 11.15
CA TRP A 109 4.79 -9.02 10.59
C TRP A 109 4.83 -9.06 9.07
N MET A 110 4.26 -10.11 8.45
CA MET A 110 4.14 -10.19 7.00
C MET A 110 3.28 -9.06 6.44
N GLN A 111 2.16 -8.73 7.09
CA GLN A 111 1.34 -7.57 6.72
C GLN A 111 2.14 -6.27 6.78
N THR A 112 2.90 -6.04 7.86
CA THR A 112 3.75 -4.85 8.02
C THR A 112 4.83 -4.77 6.94
N VAL A 113 5.52 -5.89 6.69
CA VAL A 113 6.57 -5.95 5.65
C VAL A 113 5.98 -5.68 4.28
N THR A 114 4.86 -6.32 3.93
CA THR A 114 4.19 -6.10 2.65
C THR A 114 3.70 -4.66 2.50
N ALA A 115 3.16 -4.04 3.55
CA ALA A 115 2.75 -2.64 3.55
C ALA A 115 3.93 -1.70 3.30
N VAL A 116 5.04 -1.91 4.02
CA VAL A 116 6.27 -1.12 3.86
C VAL A 116 6.82 -1.26 2.44
N ILE A 117 6.93 -2.49 1.92
CA ILE A 117 7.38 -2.72 0.54
C ILE A 117 6.46 -2.04 -0.48
N GLY A 118 5.14 -2.13 -0.29
CA GLY A 118 4.15 -1.48 -1.15
C GLY A 118 4.30 0.04 -1.20
N THR A 119 4.73 0.67 -0.10
CA THR A 119 4.94 2.14 -0.05
C THR A 119 6.19 2.63 -0.78
N PHE A 120 7.17 1.76 -1.07
CA PHE A 120 8.36 2.17 -1.83
C PHE A 120 8.04 2.47 -3.29
N ALA A 121 7.15 1.69 -3.91
CA ALA A 121 6.91 1.79 -5.35
C ALA A 121 6.39 3.18 -5.78
N PRO A 122 5.40 3.80 -5.11
CA PRO A 122 4.98 5.15 -5.43
C PRO A 122 6.08 6.19 -5.16
N GLY A 123 6.85 6.04 -4.07
CA GLY A 123 7.96 6.95 -3.76
C GLY A 123 9.05 6.96 -4.85
N ILE A 124 9.41 5.77 -5.36
CA ILE A 124 10.35 5.64 -6.47
C ILE A 124 9.77 6.26 -7.74
N PHE A 125 8.49 6.03 -8.03
CA PHE A 125 7.82 6.61 -9.21
C PHE A 125 7.79 8.14 -9.16
N SER A 126 7.42 8.71 -8.03
CA SER A 126 7.41 10.17 -7.81
C SER A 126 8.81 10.77 -7.96
N ALA A 127 9.84 10.13 -7.40
CA ALA A 127 11.23 10.59 -7.53
C ALA A 127 11.76 10.49 -8.97
N MET A 128 11.46 9.41 -9.69
CA MET A 128 11.83 9.23 -11.10
C MET A 128 11.14 10.26 -12.00
N ARG A 129 9.85 10.52 -11.77
CA ARG A 129 9.08 11.53 -12.51
C ARG A 129 9.67 12.93 -12.30
N ALA A 130 10.01 13.28 -11.05
CA ALA A 130 10.67 14.54 -10.75
C ALA A 130 12.04 14.65 -11.44
N TYR A 131 12.83 13.57 -11.46
CA TYR A 131 14.14 13.53 -12.12
C TYR A 131 14.04 13.73 -13.64
N ALA A 132 13.14 13.00 -14.30
CA ALA A 132 12.95 13.07 -15.74
C ALA A 132 12.45 14.44 -16.20
N LEU A 133 11.45 15.00 -15.50
CA LEU A 133 10.85 16.30 -15.86
C LEU A 133 11.79 17.47 -15.58
N SER A 134 12.64 17.37 -14.57
CA SER A 134 13.58 18.44 -14.22
C SER A 134 14.84 18.49 -15.09
N GLY A 135 14.88 17.73 -16.19
CA GLY A 135 16.05 17.66 -17.07
C GLY A 135 17.28 17.05 -16.37
N GLY A 136 17.06 16.16 -15.39
CA GLY A 136 18.15 15.52 -14.63
C GLY A 136 18.61 16.32 -13.41
N ASN A 137 17.84 17.28 -12.91
CA ASN A 137 18.18 18.01 -11.68
C ASN A 137 18.10 17.07 -10.46
N LYS A 138 19.27 16.68 -9.97
CA LYS A 138 19.42 15.75 -8.84
C LYS A 138 18.83 16.28 -7.54
N TYR A 139 18.79 17.60 -7.34
CA TYR A 139 18.30 18.19 -6.08
C TYR A 139 16.79 18.03 -5.91
N LEU A 140 16.01 18.25 -6.97
CA LEU A 140 14.54 18.08 -6.91
C LEU A 140 14.14 16.62 -6.73
N SER A 141 14.84 15.71 -7.42
CA SER A 141 14.63 14.26 -7.24
C SER A 141 15.03 13.79 -5.84
N ALA A 142 16.17 14.26 -5.32
CA ALA A 142 16.60 13.94 -3.96
C ALA A 142 15.62 14.46 -2.90
N LEU A 143 15.07 15.66 -3.09
CA LEU A 143 14.05 16.21 -2.22
C LEU A 143 12.77 15.36 -2.25
N ALA A 144 12.27 15.00 -3.43
CA ALA A 144 11.09 14.13 -3.56
C ALA A 144 11.31 12.76 -2.90
N ALA A 145 12.49 12.17 -3.07
CA ALA A 145 12.87 10.92 -2.43
C ALA A 145 12.96 11.05 -0.90
N LEU A 146 13.56 12.14 -0.40
CA LEU A 146 13.66 12.42 1.03
C LEU A 146 12.29 12.57 1.68
N LEU A 147 11.36 13.25 1.01
CA LEU A 147 9.98 13.38 1.46
C LEU A 147 9.25 12.03 1.46
N ALA A 148 9.54 11.14 0.50
CA ALA A 148 8.97 9.79 0.46
C ALA A 148 9.53 8.83 1.53
N ILE A 149 10.74 9.08 2.05
CA ILE A 149 11.37 8.25 3.10
C ILE A 149 10.73 8.48 4.47
N GLY A 150 10.40 9.73 4.83
CA GLY A 150 9.84 10.06 6.15
C GLY A 150 8.65 9.18 6.58
N PRO A 151 7.65 8.96 5.71
CA PRO A 151 6.51 8.09 5.97
C PRO A 151 6.86 6.63 6.18
N ILE A 152 7.86 6.11 5.44
CA ILE A 152 8.35 4.74 5.59
C ILE A 152 8.95 4.57 6.98
N VAL A 153 9.77 5.54 7.41
CA VAL A 153 10.37 5.55 8.75
C VAL A 153 9.28 5.66 9.83
N ALA A 154 8.32 6.57 9.66
CA ALA A 154 7.22 6.74 10.62
C ALA A 154 6.38 5.47 10.76
N GLN A 155 6.09 4.77 9.65
CA GLN A 155 5.38 3.47 9.68
C GLN A 155 6.20 2.39 10.39
N LEU A 156 7.50 2.29 10.11
CA LEU A 156 8.36 1.31 10.78
C LEU A 156 8.45 1.56 12.28
N VAL A 157 8.62 2.82 12.69
CA VAL A 157 8.68 3.21 14.10
C VAL A 157 7.36 2.92 14.79
N SER A 158 6.21 3.28 14.18
CA SER A 158 4.90 3.00 14.77
C SER A 158 4.67 1.50 14.94
N SER A 159 5.02 0.71 13.92
CA SER A 159 4.82 -0.74 13.89
C SER A 159 5.70 -1.48 14.90
N ILE A 160 6.94 -1.06 15.10
CA ILE A 160 7.88 -1.75 16.01
C ILE A 160 7.62 -1.37 17.47
N GLN A 161 7.32 -0.11 17.76
CA GLN A 161 7.28 0.41 19.12
C GLN A 161 5.87 0.36 19.75
N TYR A 162 4.83 0.58 18.96
CA TYR A 162 3.48 0.84 19.49
C TYR A 162 2.47 -0.23 19.11
N GLN A 163 2.72 -1.05 18.09
CA GLN A 163 1.84 -2.15 17.73
C GLN A 163 2.17 -3.40 18.54
N ALA A 164 1.16 -3.96 19.17
CA ALA A 164 1.27 -5.24 19.86
C ALA A 164 0.33 -6.27 19.25
N VAL A 165 0.88 -7.42 18.90
CA VAL A 165 0.09 -8.54 18.40
C VAL A 165 -0.63 -9.20 19.57
N LYS A 166 -1.96 -9.27 19.50
CA LYS A 166 -2.80 -9.99 20.47
C LYS A 166 -3.62 -11.07 19.76
N ASN A 167 -3.74 -12.21 20.43
CA ASN A 167 -4.67 -13.26 20.01
C ASN A 167 -6.02 -13.02 20.68
N PHE A 168 -7.04 -12.73 19.89
CA PHE A 168 -8.42 -12.60 20.33
C PHE A 168 -9.15 -13.93 20.16
N PRO A 169 -10.19 -14.21 20.96
CA PRO A 169 -11.07 -15.34 20.68
C PRO A 169 -11.71 -15.20 19.29
N SER A 170 -12.18 -16.32 18.73
CA SER A 170 -12.99 -16.32 17.50
C SER A 170 -14.13 -15.29 17.62
N PRO A 171 -14.39 -14.46 16.58
CA PRO A 171 -13.93 -14.58 15.20
C PRO A 171 -12.60 -13.86 14.87
N PHE A 172 -12.17 -12.86 15.65
CA PHE A 172 -11.10 -11.94 15.24
C PHE A 172 -9.69 -12.52 15.28
N ASN A 173 -9.48 -13.62 16.00
CA ASN A 173 -8.28 -14.46 16.04
C ASN A 173 -6.95 -13.71 16.23
N CYS A 174 -6.42 -13.05 15.19
CA CYS A 174 -5.17 -12.29 15.24
C CYS A 174 -5.40 -10.82 14.86
N SER A 175 -5.11 -9.90 15.78
CA SER A 175 -5.12 -8.47 15.49
C SER A 175 -3.95 -7.75 16.14
N THR A 176 -3.49 -6.69 15.49
CA THR A 176 -2.63 -5.69 16.11
C THR A 176 -3.48 -4.77 16.97
N VAL A 177 -2.96 -4.40 18.15
CA VAL A 177 -3.56 -3.42 19.04
C VAL A 177 -2.54 -2.31 19.25
N ASP A 178 -2.95 -1.09 18.94
CA ASP A 178 -2.13 0.09 19.14
C ASP A 178 -2.08 0.44 20.63
N ARG A 179 -0.87 0.55 21.17
CA ARG A 179 -0.62 0.98 22.56
C ARG A 179 -0.36 2.48 22.69
N ALA A 180 -0.39 3.20 21.57
CA ALA A 180 -0.14 4.63 21.54
C ALA A 180 -1.29 5.41 22.20
N SER A 181 -0.97 6.53 22.85
CA SER A 181 -2.00 7.48 23.29
C SER A 181 -2.66 8.15 22.09
N PRO A 182 -3.92 8.63 22.20
CA PRO A 182 -4.61 9.30 21.09
C PRO A 182 -3.84 10.49 20.50
N SER A 183 -3.08 11.21 21.32
CA SER A 183 -2.21 12.32 20.90
C SER A 183 -1.03 11.86 20.03
N LEU A 184 -0.46 10.70 20.33
CA LEU A 184 0.64 10.11 19.57
C LEU A 184 0.15 9.55 18.24
N ASP A 185 -1.03 8.92 18.22
CA ASP A 185 -1.64 8.37 17.01
C ASP A 185 -1.88 9.46 15.94
N TRP A 186 -2.47 10.59 16.36
CA TRP A 186 -2.62 11.74 15.47
C TRP A 186 -1.29 12.29 14.95
N THR A 187 -0.26 12.31 15.81
CA THR A 187 1.08 12.78 15.44
C THR A 187 1.73 11.85 14.41
N PHE A 188 1.61 10.53 14.56
CA PHE A 188 2.09 9.57 13.57
C PHE A 188 1.35 9.71 12.24
N THR A 189 0.03 9.88 12.29
CA THR A 189 -0.78 10.11 11.10
C THR A 189 -0.30 11.35 10.33
N LEU A 190 -0.06 12.46 11.02
CA LEU A 190 0.48 13.67 10.38
C LEU A 190 1.90 13.44 9.83
N ALA A 191 2.77 12.81 10.60
CA ALA A 191 4.15 12.52 10.19
C ALA A 191 4.22 11.60 8.96
N GLN A 192 3.23 10.73 8.78
CA GLN A 192 3.10 9.87 7.60
C GLN A 192 2.45 10.59 6.42
N ARG A 193 1.33 11.28 6.63
CA ARG A 193 0.52 11.82 5.52
C ARG A 193 1.08 13.10 4.92
N VAL A 194 1.62 14.00 5.75
CA VAL A 194 2.09 15.31 5.28
C VAL A 194 3.25 15.19 4.29
N PRO A 195 4.31 14.38 4.53
CA PRO A 195 5.40 14.26 3.58
C PRO A 195 4.99 13.60 2.25
N TRP A 196 4.04 12.65 2.26
CA TRP A 196 3.47 12.08 1.03
C TRP A 196 2.78 13.17 0.20
N ILE A 197 1.86 13.91 0.83
CA ILE A 197 1.11 14.97 0.14
C ILE A 197 2.06 16.05 -0.38
N ALA A 198 3.07 16.42 0.41
CA ALA A 198 4.08 17.40 0.00
C ALA A 198 4.93 16.89 -1.18
N SER A 199 5.26 15.60 -1.21
CA SER A 199 5.99 14.97 -2.33
C SER A 199 5.16 15.03 -3.62
N ASP A 200 3.88 14.66 -3.55
CA ASP A 200 2.99 14.68 -4.71
C ASP A 200 2.73 16.12 -5.19
N ALA A 201 2.54 17.07 -4.26
CA ALA A 201 2.39 18.48 -4.59
C ALA A 201 3.64 19.02 -5.29
N LEU A 202 4.83 18.63 -4.86
CA LEU A 202 6.09 19.01 -5.51
C LEU A 202 6.19 18.43 -6.92
N VAL A 203 5.83 17.16 -7.12
CA VAL A 203 5.82 16.52 -8.45
C VAL A 203 4.80 17.19 -9.37
N LEU A 204 3.62 17.55 -8.85
CA LEU A 204 2.60 18.28 -9.61
C LEU A 204 3.07 19.68 -9.98
N ALA A 205 3.64 20.43 -9.04
CA ALA A 205 4.17 21.77 -9.26
C ALA A 205 5.28 21.78 -10.31
N THR A 206 6.24 20.84 -10.20
CA THR A 206 7.31 20.69 -11.20
C THR A 206 6.76 20.32 -12.57
N THR A 207 5.80 19.38 -12.64
CA THR A 207 5.15 19.02 -13.91
C THR A 207 4.49 20.25 -14.55
N TRP A 208 3.71 21.02 -13.78
CA TRP A 208 3.04 22.22 -14.26
C TRP A 208 4.02 23.29 -14.74
N TRP A 209 5.10 23.51 -13.98
CA TRP A 209 6.11 24.49 -14.32
C TRP A 209 6.77 24.19 -15.68
N PHE A 210 7.24 22.95 -15.87
CA PHE A 210 7.89 22.56 -17.12
C PHE A 210 6.90 22.51 -18.29
N ALA A 211 5.68 22.03 -18.08
CA ALA A 211 4.64 22.05 -19.10
C ALA A 211 4.31 23.48 -19.56
N TYR A 212 4.19 24.42 -18.61
CA TYR A 212 3.96 25.83 -18.91
C TYR A 212 5.14 26.46 -19.65
N GLN A 213 6.37 26.12 -19.26
CA GLN A 213 7.58 26.61 -19.92
C GLN A 213 7.63 26.13 -21.39
N SER A 214 7.36 24.84 -21.64
CA SER A 214 7.29 24.29 -23.00
C SER A 214 6.21 24.96 -23.85
N TYR A 215 5.01 25.17 -23.28
CA TYR A 215 3.93 25.89 -23.97
C TYR A 215 4.35 27.30 -24.36
N ARG A 216 4.96 28.06 -23.43
CA ARG A 216 5.43 29.43 -23.69
C ARG A 216 6.48 29.49 -24.81
N MET A 217 7.40 28.53 -24.86
CA MET A 217 8.41 28.46 -25.93
C MET A 217 7.78 28.21 -27.31
N GLN A 218 6.76 27.35 -27.40
CA GLN A 218 6.06 27.08 -28.64
C GLN A 218 5.30 28.32 -29.14
N THR A 219 4.57 29.01 -28.26
CA THR A 219 3.82 30.22 -28.62
C THR A 219 4.75 31.38 -29.00
N GLY A 220 5.90 31.51 -28.35
CA GLY A 220 6.93 32.49 -28.71
C GLY A 220 7.64 32.19 -30.04
N GLY A 221 7.86 30.90 -30.35
CA GLY A 221 8.44 30.45 -31.61
C GLY A 221 7.51 30.67 -32.82
N ILE A 222 6.20 30.48 -32.63
CA ILE A 222 5.20 30.71 -33.70
C ILE A 222 5.09 32.20 -34.04
N HIS A 223 5.24 33.11 -33.08
CA HIS A 223 5.26 34.56 -33.36
C HIS A 223 6.52 35.02 -34.11
N GLY A 224 7.67 34.38 -33.87
CA GLY A 224 8.95 34.74 -34.51
C GLY A 224 9.06 34.35 -35.98
N GLN A 225 8.33 33.33 -36.45
CA GLN A 225 8.35 32.91 -37.87
C GLN A 225 7.34 33.66 -38.76
N SER A 226 6.41 34.43 -38.20
CA SER A 226 5.39 35.16 -38.99
C SER A 226 5.83 36.54 -39.48
N LEU A 227 7.03 37.01 -39.09
CA LEU A 227 7.54 38.35 -39.43
C LEU A 227 8.67 38.33 -40.48
N SER A 228 8.92 37.20 -41.16
CA SER A 228 9.97 37.06 -42.17
C SER A 228 9.48 36.54 -43.53
N SER A 229 8.29 36.97 -43.98
CA SER A 229 7.85 36.80 -45.37
C SER A 229 7.49 38.14 -45.99
#